data_AF-A0A915JP60-F1
#
_entry.id   AF-A0A915JP60-F1
#
_cell.length_a   1.000
_cell.length_b   1.000
_cell.length_c   1.000
_cell.angle_alpha   90.00
_cell.angle_beta   90.00
_cell.angle_gamma   90.00
#
_symmetry.space_group_name_H-M   'P 1'
#
loop_
_entity.id
_entity.type
_entity.pdbx_description
1 polymer ?
#
loop_
_entity_poly.entity_id
_entity_poly.type
_entity_poly.pdbx_seq_one_letter_code
_entity_poly.pdbx_strand_id
1 'polypeptide(L)'
;MTCFFFVVQQFALAEPEPSCHSLVFLEDQKWKELRRAITPTFTASKMKQMSNIINQKIDSLIDRLAVQAQNLESFDIYENFQALTLDVIGQCAFGMQNDRSVDMLHLLLEQQVISSEKKMEWELTDGIIVGNAYTFLLAGYDTTSTALAFTAWLLAKYPEVQKELQDEMDENDAG
;
A
#
# COMPACT_ATOMS: atom_id res chain seq x y z
N MET A 1 18.95 -7.87 8.21
CA MET A 1 18.94 -8.61 6.91
C MET A 1 18.52 -10.08 7.04
N THR A 2 18.59 -10.70 8.21
CA THR A 2 18.17 -12.10 8.44
C THR A 2 16.65 -12.31 8.53
N CYS A 3 15.86 -11.31 8.92
CA CYS A 3 14.39 -11.44 8.97
C CYS A 3 13.75 -11.44 7.57
N PHE A 4 14.29 -10.63 6.64
CA PHE A 4 13.85 -10.59 5.25
C PHE A 4 14.11 -11.93 4.53
N PHE A 5 15.23 -12.59 4.86
CA PHE A 5 15.57 -13.90 4.30
C PHE A 5 14.63 -15.00 4.81
N PHE A 6 14.17 -14.93 6.07
CA PHE A 6 13.30 -15.95 6.67
C PHE A 6 11.86 -15.88 6.15
N VAL A 7 11.33 -14.67 5.90
CA VAL A 7 10.01 -14.48 5.29
C VAL A 7 9.99 -15.02 3.84
N VAL A 8 11.06 -14.78 3.08
CA VAL A 8 11.22 -15.32 1.72
C VAL A 8 11.40 -16.85 1.73
N GLN A 9 12.10 -17.40 2.72
CA GLN A 9 12.36 -18.84 2.82
C GLN A 9 11.11 -19.66 3.22
N GLN A 10 10.22 -19.11 4.04
CA GLN A 10 8.98 -19.79 4.45
C GLN A 10 7.96 -19.91 3.29
N PHE A 11 8.02 -18.99 2.31
CA PHE A 11 7.15 -18.97 1.13
C PHE A 11 7.60 -19.92 0.00
N ALA A 12 8.84 -20.42 0.02
CA ALA A 12 9.44 -21.17 -1.08
C ALA A 12 8.99 -22.64 -1.23
N LEU A 13 7.97 -23.12 -0.49
CA LEU A 13 7.64 -24.55 -0.40
C LEU A 13 6.24 -24.98 -0.86
N ALA A 14 5.43 -24.13 -1.51
CA ALA A 14 4.10 -24.54 -1.99
C ALA A 14 3.72 -23.95 -3.37
N GLU A 15 3.70 -24.80 -4.40
CA GLU A 15 3.17 -24.56 -5.78
C GLU A 15 3.86 -23.41 -6.56
N PRO A 16 3.78 -23.33 -7.91
CA PRO A 16 4.49 -22.30 -8.67
C PRO A 16 3.81 -20.96 -8.46
N GLU A 17 4.23 -20.23 -7.44
CA GLU A 17 3.56 -18.99 -7.06
C GLU A 17 3.61 -17.94 -8.18
N PRO A 18 2.53 -17.17 -8.38
CA PRO A 18 2.49 -16.06 -9.33
C PRO A 18 3.54 -14.96 -9.03
N SER A 19 4.20 -15.02 -7.86
CA SER A 19 5.25 -14.09 -7.44
C SER A 19 6.53 -14.16 -8.27
N CYS A 20 6.83 -15.27 -8.95
CA CYS A 20 8.05 -15.39 -9.79
C CYS A 20 8.08 -14.41 -10.98
N HIS A 21 6.92 -13.85 -11.34
CA HIS A 21 6.77 -12.84 -12.39
C HIS A 21 6.64 -11.41 -11.84
N SER A 22 6.81 -11.21 -10.53
CA SER A 22 6.77 -9.89 -9.88
C SER A 22 8.07 -9.12 -10.05
N LEU A 23 7.98 -7.78 -10.07
CA LEU A 23 9.11 -6.86 -10.10
C LEU A 23 10.21 -7.21 -9.10
N VAL A 24 9.86 -7.71 -7.92
CA VAL A 24 10.83 -8.01 -6.85
C VAL A 24 11.72 -9.21 -7.19
N PHE A 25 11.24 -10.13 -8.02
CA PHE A 25 11.95 -11.36 -8.40
C PHE A 25 12.46 -11.35 -9.85
N LEU A 26 12.08 -10.36 -10.66
CA LEU A 26 12.66 -10.17 -11.99
C LEU A 26 14.11 -9.69 -11.88
N GLU A 27 14.91 -10.08 -12.86
CA GLU A 27 16.33 -9.70 -12.96
C GLU A 27 16.62 -8.93 -14.26
N ASP A 28 17.79 -8.29 -14.29
CA ASP A 28 18.40 -7.65 -15.45
C ASP A 28 17.45 -6.72 -16.23
N GLN A 29 17.30 -6.98 -17.54
CA GLN A 29 16.57 -6.12 -18.46
C GLN A 29 15.07 -6.13 -18.18
N LYS A 30 14.50 -7.29 -17.81
CA LYS A 30 13.08 -7.41 -17.47
C LYS A 30 12.73 -6.58 -16.24
N TRP A 31 13.59 -6.62 -15.21
CA TRP A 31 13.47 -5.75 -14.04
C TRP A 31 13.57 -4.28 -14.40
N LYS A 32 14.56 -3.88 -15.22
CA LYS A 32 14.72 -2.47 -15.64
C LYS A 32 13.50 -1.95 -16.37
N GLU A 33 12.96 -2.74 -17.29
CA GLU A 33 11.79 -2.37 -18.09
C GLU A 33 10.53 -2.27 -17.24
N LEU A 34 10.23 -3.28 -16.42
CA LEU A 34 9.06 -3.25 -15.55
C LEU A 34 9.18 -2.14 -14.49
N ARG A 35 10.37 -1.93 -13.91
CA ARG A 35 10.62 -0.83 -12.96
C ARG A 35 10.37 0.52 -13.61
N ARG A 36 10.83 0.71 -14.86
CA ARG A 36 10.60 1.96 -15.60
C ARG A 36 9.12 2.20 -15.84
N ALA A 37 8.34 1.15 -16.10
CA ALA A 37 6.89 1.26 -16.28
C ALA A 37 6.16 1.59 -14.96
N ILE A 38 6.62 1.05 -13.83
CA ILE A 38 5.96 1.22 -12.52
C ILE A 38 6.32 2.54 -11.83
N THR A 39 7.55 3.01 -11.97
CA THR A 39 8.08 4.18 -11.24
C THR A 39 7.22 5.46 -11.38
N PRO A 40 6.67 5.80 -12.56
CA PRO A 40 5.84 7.02 -12.72
C PRO A 40 4.59 7.05 -11.83
N THR A 41 4.07 5.89 -11.42
CA THR A 41 2.92 5.83 -10.52
C THR A 41 3.26 6.29 -9.10
N PHE A 42 4.53 6.19 -8.70
CA PHE A 42 5.01 6.62 -7.39
C PHE A 42 5.58 8.05 -7.36
N THR A 43 5.20 8.88 -8.33
CA THR A 43 5.59 10.30 -8.34
C THR A 43 4.86 11.09 -7.24
N ALA A 44 5.48 12.17 -6.75
CA ALA A 44 4.90 13.01 -5.70
C ALA A 44 3.49 13.53 -6.05
N SER A 45 3.25 13.88 -7.32
CA SER A 45 1.91 14.31 -7.77
C SER A 45 0.87 13.19 -7.68
N LYS A 46 1.23 11.95 -8.00
CA LYS A 46 0.32 10.80 -7.89
C LYS A 46 0.12 10.38 -6.44
N MET A 47 1.16 10.46 -5.60
CA MET A 47 1.05 10.29 -4.15
C MET A 47 0.09 11.28 -3.52
N LYS A 48 0.13 12.56 -3.93
CA LYS A 48 -0.82 13.58 -3.47
C LYS A 48 -2.25 13.31 -3.95
N GLN A 49 -2.45 12.66 -5.09
CA GLN A 49 -3.78 12.22 -5.52
C GLN A 49 -4.27 11.05 -4.65
N MET A 50 -3.38 10.13 -4.30
CA MET A 50 -3.67 9.00 -3.41
C MET A 50 -3.95 9.44 -1.97
N SER A 51 -3.37 10.54 -1.48
CA SER A 51 -3.66 11.03 -0.12
C SER A 51 -5.14 11.33 0.10
N ASN A 52 -5.87 11.76 -0.94
CA ASN A 52 -7.32 11.95 -0.84
C ASN A 52 -8.05 10.63 -0.53
N ILE A 53 -7.64 9.53 -1.17
CA ILE A 53 -8.21 8.20 -0.91
C ILE A 53 -7.82 7.74 0.50
N ILE A 54 -6.56 7.94 0.88
CA ILE A 54 -6.06 7.60 2.21
C ILE A 54 -6.88 8.30 3.29
N ASN A 55 -7.08 9.62 3.19
CA ASN A 55 -7.86 10.39 4.15
C ASN A 55 -9.31 9.89 4.23
N GLN A 56 -9.97 9.64 3.10
CA GLN A 56 -11.33 9.07 3.09
C GLN A 56 -11.42 7.72 3.84
N LYS A 57 -10.40 6.87 3.69
CA LYS A 57 -10.35 5.58 4.39
C LYS A 57 -9.97 5.71 5.85
N ILE A 58 -9.17 6.71 6.21
CA ILE A 58 -8.89 7.07 7.61
C ILE A 58 -10.17 7.57 8.28
N ASP A 59 -10.96 8.45 7.65
CA ASP A 59 -12.23 8.92 8.20
C ASP A 59 -13.18 7.74 8.48
N SER A 60 -13.28 6.82 7.51
CA SER A 60 -14.08 5.59 7.66
C SER A 60 -13.55 4.67 8.78
N LEU A 61 -12.24 4.66 9.04
CA LEU A 61 -11.66 3.95 10.16
C LEU A 61 -12.01 4.63 11.48
N ILE A 62 -11.88 5.95 11.57
CA ILE A 62 -12.22 6.73 12.77
C ILE A 62 -13.69 6.49 13.16
N ASP A 63 -14.61 6.51 12.19
CA ASP A 63 -16.03 6.22 12.43
C ASP A 63 -16.25 4.82 13.03
N ARG A 64 -15.57 3.80 12.49
CA ARG A 64 -15.64 2.43 13.03
C ARG A 64 -15.09 2.34 14.45
N LEU A 65 -13.94 2.97 14.70
CA LEU A 65 -13.32 3.01 16.03
C LEU A 65 -14.20 3.76 17.03
N ALA A 66 -14.88 4.84 16.62
CA ALA A 66 -15.78 5.60 17.47
C ALA A 66 -16.98 4.76 17.94
N VAL A 67 -17.53 3.92 17.05
CA VAL A 67 -18.61 2.97 17.41
C VAL A 67 -18.11 1.93 18.41
N GLN A 68 -16.93 1.35 18.18
CA GLN A 68 -16.32 0.38 19.11
C GLN A 68 -16.04 1.00 20.49
N ALA A 69 -15.55 2.24 20.52
CA ALA A 69 -15.28 2.98 21.75
C ALA A 69 -16.56 3.26 22.57
N GLN A 70 -17.69 3.60 21.91
CA GLN A 70 -18.97 3.83 22.58
C GLN A 70 -19.52 2.56 23.25
N ASN A 71 -19.27 1.40 22.65
CA ASN A 71 -19.67 0.11 23.22
C ASN A 71 -18.81 -0.33 24.41
N LEU A 72 -17.74 0.41 24.72
CA LEU A 72 -16.73 0.08 25.74
C LEU A 72 -16.11 -1.32 25.54
N GLU A 73 -16.09 -1.77 24.28
CA GLU A 73 -15.47 -3.03 23.90
C GLU A 73 -13.98 -2.82 23.64
N SER A 74 -13.16 -3.74 24.13
CA SER A 74 -11.76 -3.83 23.71
C SER A 74 -11.70 -4.28 22.25
N PHE A 75 -10.92 -3.59 21.42
CA PHE A 75 -10.69 -3.96 20.03
C PHE A 75 -9.20 -4.15 19.76
N ASP A 76 -8.90 -4.98 18.76
CA ASP A 76 -7.53 -5.11 18.24
C ASP A 76 -7.28 -4.00 17.22
N ILE A 77 -6.31 -3.12 17.53
CA ILE A 77 -5.93 -2.03 16.63
C ILE A 77 -5.16 -2.54 15.39
N TYR A 78 -4.46 -3.67 15.51
CA TYR A 78 -3.68 -4.24 14.41
C TYR A 78 -4.59 -4.74 13.29
N GLU A 79 -5.69 -5.44 13.62
CA GLU A 79 -6.71 -5.86 12.64
C GLU A 79 -7.33 -4.65 11.91
N ASN A 80 -7.57 -3.57 12.65
CA ASN A 80 -8.10 -2.32 12.09
C ASN A 80 -7.11 -1.67 11.10
N PHE A 81 -5.82 -1.63 11.43
CA PHE A 81 -4.80 -1.10 10.52
C PHE A 81 -4.52 -2.01 9.32
N GLN A 82 -4.62 -3.32 9.49
CA GLN A 82 -4.58 -4.29 8.40
C GLN A 82 -5.73 -4.05 7.41
N ALA A 83 -6.96 -3.90 7.92
CA ALA A 83 -8.12 -3.57 7.10
C ALA A 83 -7.97 -2.21 6.40
N LEU A 84 -7.51 -1.17 7.10
CA LEU A 84 -7.25 0.15 6.51
C LEU A 84 -6.27 0.06 5.33
N THR A 85 -5.14 -0.62 5.54
CA THR A 85 -4.07 -0.73 4.56
C THR A 85 -4.55 -1.50 3.32
N LEU A 86 -5.30 -2.58 3.52
CA LEU A 86 -5.88 -3.36 2.45
C LEU A 86 -6.89 -2.54 1.63
N ASP A 87 -7.76 -1.77 2.29
CA ASP A 87 -8.74 -0.91 1.63
C ASP A 87 -8.07 0.21 0.81
N VAL A 88 -7.03 0.84 1.36
CA VAL A 88 -6.25 1.88 0.67
C VAL A 88 -5.60 1.31 -0.58
N ILE A 89 -4.93 0.17 -0.49
CA ILE A 89 -4.29 -0.47 -1.66
C ILE A 89 -5.35 -0.95 -2.64
N GLY A 90 -6.44 -1.54 -2.15
CA GLY A 90 -7.61 -1.95 -2.96
C GLY A 90 -8.14 -0.80 -3.83
N GLN A 91 -8.29 0.38 -3.23
CA GLN A 91 -8.83 1.54 -3.94
C GLN A 91 -7.80 2.29 -4.79
N CYS A 92 -6.56 2.44 -4.31
CA CYS A 92 -5.50 3.14 -5.03
C CYS A 92 -4.91 2.31 -6.18
N ALA A 93 -4.78 0.99 -6.01
CA ALA A 93 -4.14 0.14 -7.00
C ALA A 93 -5.14 -0.48 -7.99
N PHE A 94 -6.38 -0.75 -7.56
CA PHE A 94 -7.37 -1.52 -8.34
C PHE A 94 -8.70 -0.78 -8.54
N GLY A 95 -8.83 0.46 -8.05
CA GLY A 95 -10.01 1.31 -8.30
C GLY A 95 -11.33 0.79 -7.72
N MET A 96 -11.30 -0.13 -6.73
CA MET A 96 -12.43 -0.99 -6.34
C MET A 96 -13.72 -0.31 -5.82
N GLN A 97 -13.87 1.03 -5.79
CA GLN A 97 -15.08 1.70 -5.27
C GLN A 97 -15.53 3.01 -5.95
N ASN A 98 -14.91 3.53 -7.03
CA ASN A 98 -15.46 4.75 -7.67
C ASN A 98 -15.01 5.03 -9.13
N ASP A 99 -15.92 5.60 -9.92
CA ASP A 99 -15.88 5.93 -11.38
C ASP A 99 -14.82 6.98 -11.80
N ARG A 100 -13.91 7.36 -10.88
CA ARG A 100 -12.79 8.31 -11.13
C ARG A 100 -11.51 7.88 -10.41
N SER A 101 -11.23 6.59 -10.39
CA SER A 101 -10.07 6.03 -9.70
C SER A 101 -8.79 6.21 -10.53
N VAL A 102 -7.70 6.57 -9.84
CA VAL A 102 -6.33 6.48 -10.37
C VAL A 102 -5.99 4.99 -10.35
N ASP A 103 -6.51 4.21 -11.30
CA ASP A 103 -6.20 2.78 -11.37
C ASP A 103 -4.73 2.64 -11.74
N MET A 104 -3.89 2.30 -10.76
CA MET A 104 -2.45 2.06 -10.95
C MET A 104 -2.24 1.02 -12.05
N LEU A 105 -2.99 -0.07 -12.06
CA LEU A 105 -2.86 -1.11 -13.07
C LEU A 105 -3.35 -0.65 -14.44
N HIS A 106 -4.45 0.09 -14.51
CA HIS A 106 -4.91 0.70 -15.76
C HIS A 106 -3.91 1.73 -16.27
N LEU A 107 -3.27 2.51 -15.39
CA LEU A 107 -2.18 3.42 -15.76
C LEU A 107 -0.93 2.64 -16.22
N LEU A 108 -0.64 1.45 -15.66
CA LEU A 108 0.40 0.56 -16.18
C LEU A 108 0.05 0.04 -17.58
N LEU A 109 -1.24 -0.22 -17.86
CA LEU A 109 -1.75 -0.64 -19.17
C LEU A 109 -1.79 0.53 -20.18
N GLU A 110 -2.14 1.74 -19.75
CA GLU A 110 -2.32 2.93 -20.61
C GLU A 110 -1.03 3.70 -20.87
N GLN A 111 -0.07 3.75 -19.93
CA GLN A 111 1.21 4.43 -20.17
C GLN A 111 2.02 3.79 -21.31
N GLN A 112 1.77 2.51 -21.61
CA GLN A 112 2.36 1.77 -22.75
C GLN A 112 1.75 2.15 -24.10
N VAL A 113 0.58 2.79 -24.15
CA VAL A 113 -0.05 3.16 -25.43
C VAL A 113 0.38 4.55 -25.91
N ILE A 114 0.75 5.48 -25.01
CA ILE A 114 0.83 6.91 -25.37
C ILE A 114 2.22 7.58 -25.24
N SER A 115 3.14 7.17 -24.34
CA SER A 115 4.26 8.08 -23.97
C SER A 115 5.71 7.68 -24.27
N SER A 116 6.04 6.48 -24.75
CA SER A 116 7.46 6.20 -25.08
C SER A 116 7.64 5.37 -26.34
N GLU A 117 8.49 5.86 -27.23
CA GLU A 117 8.97 5.20 -28.46
C GLU A 117 9.72 3.87 -28.22
N LYS A 118 9.83 3.40 -26.96
CA LYS A 118 10.38 2.09 -26.60
C LYS A 118 9.32 1.23 -25.92
N LYS A 119 8.61 0.46 -26.75
CA LYS A 119 7.75 -0.65 -26.32
C LYS A 119 8.59 -1.66 -25.54
N MET A 120 8.03 -2.23 -24.48
CA MET A 120 8.68 -3.32 -23.73
C MET A 120 9.00 -4.46 -24.71
N GLU A 121 10.22 -5.02 -24.68
CA GLU A 121 10.65 -6.03 -25.67
C GLU A 121 9.99 -7.39 -25.44
N TRP A 122 9.39 -7.59 -24.26
CA TRP A 122 8.71 -8.82 -23.87
C TRP A 122 7.24 -8.54 -23.54
N GLU A 123 6.40 -9.56 -23.75
CA GLU A 123 4.96 -9.48 -23.61
C GLU A 123 4.55 -9.38 -22.12
N LEU A 124 3.66 -8.42 -21.82
CA LEU A 124 3.03 -8.32 -20.51
C LEU A 124 1.94 -9.41 -20.40
N THR A 125 2.33 -10.58 -19.90
CA THR A 125 1.43 -11.68 -19.58
C THR A 125 0.62 -11.43 -18.31
N ASP A 126 -0.54 -12.07 -18.22
CA ASP A 126 -1.41 -12.04 -17.03
C ASP A 126 -0.65 -12.45 -15.75
N GLY A 127 0.31 -13.38 -15.87
CA GLY A 127 1.15 -13.81 -14.75
C GLY A 127 1.98 -12.68 -14.12
N ILE A 128 2.49 -11.74 -14.93
CA ILE A 128 3.24 -10.57 -14.42
C ILE A 128 2.30 -9.60 -13.74
N ILE A 129 1.14 -9.35 -14.33
CA ILE A 129 0.13 -8.44 -13.77
C ILE A 129 -0.31 -8.97 -12.40
N VAL A 130 -0.70 -10.24 -12.34
CA VAL A 130 -1.12 -10.91 -11.11
C VAL A 130 0.02 -10.96 -10.10
N GLY A 131 1.24 -11.30 -10.52
CA GLY A 131 2.41 -11.36 -9.65
C GLY A 131 2.77 -10.02 -8.99
N ASN A 132 2.70 -8.93 -9.77
CA ASN A 132 2.95 -7.59 -9.25
C ASN A 132 1.80 -7.11 -8.35
N ALA A 133 0.54 -7.34 -8.76
CA ALA A 133 -0.63 -7.04 -7.94
C ALA A 133 -0.55 -7.73 -6.56
N TYR A 134 -0.24 -9.03 -6.55
CA TYR A 134 -0.05 -9.82 -5.33
C TYR A 134 1.07 -9.25 -4.46
N THR A 135 2.19 -8.85 -5.07
CA THR A 135 3.33 -8.28 -4.36
C THR A 135 3.00 -6.92 -3.74
N PHE A 136 2.34 -6.02 -4.47
CA PHE A 136 1.91 -4.72 -3.94
C PHE A 136 0.93 -4.88 -2.78
N LEU A 137 0.01 -5.84 -2.88
CA LEU A 137 -0.96 -6.14 -1.84
C LEU A 137 -0.27 -6.61 -0.56
N LEU A 138 0.56 -7.66 -0.65
CA LEU A 138 1.23 -8.23 0.51
C LEU A 138 2.24 -7.27 1.13
N ALA A 139 3.10 -6.67 0.31
CA ALA A 139 4.15 -5.78 0.79
C ALA A 139 3.54 -4.53 1.44
N GLY A 140 2.47 -3.99 0.87
CA GLY A 140 1.81 -2.82 1.44
C GLY A 140 1.04 -3.15 2.70
N TYR A 141 0.34 -4.29 2.76
CA TYR A 141 -0.48 -4.75 3.88
C TYR A 141 0.31 -4.94 5.18
N ASP A 142 1.35 -5.78 5.17
CA ASP A 142 1.98 -6.25 6.41
C ASP A 142 2.88 -5.18 7.04
N THR A 143 3.70 -4.49 6.24
CA THR A 143 4.66 -3.52 6.78
C THR A 143 3.99 -2.27 7.31
N THR A 144 2.97 -1.76 6.61
CA THR A 144 2.29 -0.51 6.98
C THR A 144 1.42 -0.71 8.22
N SER A 145 0.65 -1.80 8.27
CA SER A 145 -0.16 -2.12 9.44
C SER A 145 0.70 -2.33 10.70
N THR A 146 1.83 -3.02 10.55
CA THR A 146 2.79 -3.22 11.64
C THR A 146 3.40 -1.90 12.12
N ALA A 147 3.82 -1.03 11.20
CA ALA A 147 4.36 0.28 11.54
C ALA A 147 3.34 1.17 12.26
N LEU A 148 2.08 1.18 11.80
CA LEU A 148 0.99 1.90 12.45
C LEU A 148 0.70 1.35 13.85
N ALA A 149 0.67 0.02 14.00
CA ALA A 149 0.44 -0.61 15.30
C ALA A 149 1.55 -0.29 16.30
N PHE A 150 2.83 -0.37 15.90
CA PHE A 150 3.94 0.03 16.76
C PHE A 150 3.87 1.52 17.11
N THR A 151 3.54 2.38 16.14
CA THR A 151 3.39 3.81 16.39
C THR A 151 2.28 4.07 17.41
N ALA A 152 1.08 3.49 17.22
CA ALA A 152 -0.03 3.63 18.14
C ALA A 152 0.31 3.10 19.54
N TRP A 153 1.00 1.96 19.62
CA TRP A 153 1.46 1.40 20.88
C TRP A 153 2.47 2.30 21.60
N LEU A 154 3.42 2.89 20.87
CA LEU A 154 4.40 3.83 21.41
C LEU A 154 3.71 5.09 21.94
N LEU A 155 2.79 5.68 21.18
CA LEU A 155 2.03 6.87 21.60
C LEU A 155 1.20 6.58 22.87
N ALA A 156 0.52 5.44 22.93
CA ALA A 156 -0.23 5.04 24.11
C ALA A 156 0.65 4.81 25.35
N LYS A 157 1.91 4.39 25.15
CA LYS A 157 2.88 4.15 26.23
C LYS A 157 3.56 5.42 26.74
N TYR A 158 3.68 6.46 25.91
CA TYR A 158 4.33 7.73 26.22
C TYR A 158 3.35 8.90 26.03
N PRO A 159 2.42 9.13 26.98
CA PRO A 159 1.36 10.15 26.85
C PRO A 159 1.88 11.59 26.68
N GLU A 160 3.08 11.88 27.19
CA GLU A 160 3.76 13.16 27.01
C GLU A 160 4.07 13.44 25.53
N VAL A 161 4.56 12.43 24.80
CA VAL A 161 4.86 12.53 23.37
C VAL A 161 3.56 12.58 22.57
N GLN A 162 2.56 11.80 22.97
CA GLN A 162 1.25 11.85 22.33
C GLN A 162 0.62 13.24 22.44
N LYS A 163 0.72 13.88 23.61
CA LYS A 163 0.18 15.22 23.82
C LYS A 163 0.95 16.27 23.02
N GLU A 164 2.28 16.22 23.03
CA GLU A 164 3.11 17.14 22.23
C GLU A 164 2.77 17.05 20.74
N LEU A 165 2.58 15.83 20.21
CA LEU A 165 2.15 15.61 18.83
C LEU A 165 0.75 16.19 18.55
N GLN A 166 -0.19 16.02 19.48
CA GLN A 166 -1.54 16.58 19.34
C GLN A 166 -1.52 18.11 19.33
N ASP A 167 -0.75 18.72 20.25
CA ASP A 167 -0.58 20.17 20.31
C ASP A 167 0.02 20.70 18.99
N GLU A 168 1.02 20.01 18.41
CA GLU A 168 1.60 20.37 17.10
C GLU A 168 0.59 20.25 15.94
N MET A 169 -0.26 19.22 15.96
CA MET A 169 -1.29 19.05 14.94
C MET A 169 -2.37 20.14 15.02
N ASP A 170 -2.86 20.43 16.22
CA ASP A 170 -3.87 21.46 16.46
C ASP A 170 -3.37 22.86 16.06
N GLU A 171 -2.08 23.16 16.27
CA GLU A 171 -1.46 24.40 15.82
C GLU A 171 -1.41 24.51 14.29
N ASN A 172 -1.11 23.40 13.59
CA ASN A 172 -1.03 23.37 12.14
C ASN A 172 -2.41 23.44 11.46
N ASP A 173 -3.45 22.86 12.06
CA ASP A 173 -4.83 22.92 11.54
C ASP A 173 -5.49 24.28 11.75
N ALA A 174 -4.96 25.12 12.65
CA ALA A 174 -5.45 26.46 12.93
C ALA A 174 -4.90 27.57 12.00
N GLY A 175 -3.92 27.25 11.13
CA GLY A 175 -3.26 28.19 10.20
C GLY A 175 -3.71 28.07 8.75
#